data_AF-A0A963D640-F1
#
_entry.id   AF-A0A963D640-F1
#
_cell.length_a   1.000
_cell.length_b   1.000
_cell.length_c   1.000
_cell.angle_alpha   90.00
_cell.angle_beta   90.00
_cell.angle_gamma   90.00
#
_symmetry.space_group_name_H-M   'P 1'
#
loop_
_entity.id
_entity.type
_entity.pdbx_description
1 polymer ?
#
loop_
_entity_poly.entity_id
_entity_poly.type
_entity_poly.pdbx_seq_one_letter_code
_entity_poly.pdbx_strand_id
1 'polypeptide(L)' 'MALAGKTALVTGSISGIGLGIAEALARAGVNVVLNGMSEAAQIAETRRPAV' A
#
# COMPACT_ATOMS: atom_id res chain seq x y z
N MET A 1 -2.63 -17.33 5.26
CA MET A 1 -3.16 -16.28 6.17
C MET A 1 -4.59 -15.94 5.77
N ALA A 2 -5.45 -15.52 6.71
CA ALA A 2 -6.88 -15.28 6.50
C ALA A 2 -7.24 -14.19 5.46
N LEU A 3 -6.27 -13.35 5.09
CA LEU A 3 -6.49 -12.19 4.20
C LEU A 3 -5.93 -12.41 2.78
N ALA A 4 -5.14 -13.45 2.53
CA ALA A 4 -4.51 -13.68 1.23
C ALA A 4 -5.56 -13.79 0.10
N GLY A 5 -5.28 -13.17 -1.05
CA GLY A 5 -6.16 -13.12 -2.21
C GLY A 5 -7.32 -12.11 -2.10
N LYS A 6 -7.51 -11.44 -0.96
CA LYS A 6 -8.46 -10.33 -0.84
C LYS A 6 -7.89 -9.05 -1.46
N THR A 7 -8.75 -8.05 -1.64
CA THR A 7 -8.37 -6.72 -2.10
C THR A 7 -8.62 -5.70 -0.99
N ALA A 8 -7.66 -4.79 -0.78
CA ALA A 8 -7.76 -3.71 0.21
C ALA A 8 -7.49 -2.35 -0.44
N LEU A 9 -8.34 -1.35 -0.15
CA LEU A 9 -8.10 0.05 -0.45
C LEU A 9 -7.52 0.73 0.79
N VAL A 10 -6.32 1.30 0.68
CA VAL A 10 -5.66 1.98 1.80
C VAL A 10 -5.57 3.48 1.50
N THR A 11 -6.29 4.28 2.29
CA THR A 11 -6.22 5.74 2.25
C THR A 11 -5.07 6.27 3.11
N GLY A 12 -4.57 7.47 2.82
CA GLY A 12 -3.42 8.03 3.55
C GLY A 12 -2.16 7.18 3.39
N SER A 13 -2.01 6.49 2.25
CA SER A 13 -1.02 5.44 2.02
C SER A 13 0.33 5.92 1.48
N ILE A 14 0.56 7.24 1.38
CA ILE A 14 1.81 7.77 0.82
C ILE A 14 2.97 7.66 1.82
N SER A 15 2.71 7.77 3.12
CA SER A 15 3.74 7.76 4.16
C SER A 15 3.19 7.27 5.51
N GLY A 16 4.09 7.10 6.48
CA GLY A 16 3.75 6.80 7.86
C GLY A 16 2.97 5.48 8.02
N ILE A 17 1.95 5.51 8.87
CA ILE A 17 1.17 4.31 9.26
C ILE A 17 0.44 3.71 8.06
N GLY A 18 -0.16 4.53 7.20
CA GLY A 18 -0.89 4.04 6.03
C GLY A 18 0.00 3.28 5.06
N LEU A 19 1.23 3.75 4.83
CA LEU A 19 2.23 3.05 4.04
C LEU A 19 2.63 1.72 4.70
N GLY A 20 2.94 1.72 6.00
CA GLY A 20 3.30 0.50 6.72
C GLY A 20 2.20 -0.56 6.70
N ILE A 21 0.93 -0.15 6.81
CA ILE A 21 -0.23 -1.03 6.68
C ILE A 21 -0.31 -1.60 5.25
N ALA A 22 -0.19 -0.75 4.23
CA ALA A 22 -0.23 -1.18 2.83
C ALA A 22 0.85 -2.23 2.52
N GLU A 23 2.08 -2.02 2.99
CA GLU A 23 3.17 -2.97 2.82
C GLU A 23 2.92 -4.29 3.55
N ALA A 24 2.40 -4.23 4.79
CA ALA A 24 2.10 -5.44 5.56
C ALA A 24 1.00 -6.28 4.89
N LEU A 25 -0.03 -5.63 4.33
CA LEU A 25 -1.08 -6.29 3.56
C LEU A 25 -0.53 -6.91 2.28
N ALA A 26 0.33 -6.20 1.55
CA ALA A 26 0.98 -6.72 0.34
C ALA A 26 1.82 -7.97 0.66
N ARG A 27 2.66 -7.91 1.71
CA ARG A 27 3.44 -9.08 2.20
C ARG A 27 2.57 -10.26 2.64
N ALA A 28 1.34 -10.00 3.09
CA ALA A 28 0.37 -11.03 3.45
C ALA A 28 -0.37 -11.63 2.23
N GLY A 29 -0.04 -11.21 1.00
CA GLY A 29 -0.64 -11.71 -0.24
C GLY A 29 -1.99 -11.06 -0.58
N VAL A 30 -2.23 -9.84 -0.11
CA VAL A 30 -3.43 -9.04 -0.41
C VAL A 30 -3.16 -8.18 -1.65
N ASN A 31 -4.16 -8.03 -2.53
CA ASN A 31 -4.10 -7.03 -3.61
C ASN A 31 -4.36 -5.65 -3.01
N VAL A 32 -3.38 -4.74 -3.07
CA VAL A 32 -3.50 -3.43 -2.40
C VAL A 32 -3.67 -2.31 -3.43
N VAL A 33 -4.68 -1.47 -3.22
CA VAL A 33 -4.89 -0.21 -3.93
C VAL A 33 -4.52 0.95 -3.01
N LEU A 34 -3.60 1.80 -3.46
CA LEU A 34 -3.13 2.96 -2.70
C LEU A 34 -3.90 4.20 -3.15
N ASN A 35 -4.52 4.91 -2.21
CA ASN A 35 -5.16 6.20 -2.44
C ASN A 35 -4.60 7.25 -1.47
N GLY A 36 -4.00 8.30 -2.02
CA GLY A 36 -3.45 9.40 -1.23
C GLY A 36 -3.06 10.58 -2.11
N MET A 37 -2.96 11.75 -1.48
CA MET A 37 -2.53 12.98 -2.12
C MET A 37 -1.14 13.33 -1.62
N SER A 38 -0.20 13.53 -2.53
CA SER A 38 1.12 14.10 -2.23
C SER A 38 1.75 14.58 -3.54
N GLU A 39 2.98 15.07 -3.47
CA GLU A 39 3.77 15.39 -4.64
C GLU A 39 4.03 14.14 -5.50
N ALA A 40 4.11 14.34 -6.82
CA ALA A 40 4.29 13.24 -7.77
C ALA A 40 5.50 12.36 -7.47
N ALA A 41 6.60 12.96 -7.00
CA ALA A 41 7.81 12.24 -6.61
C ALA A 41 7.56 11.27 -5.44
N GLN A 42 6.77 11.68 -4.44
CA GLN A 42 6.45 10.85 -3.29
C GLN A 42 5.51 9.71 -3.67
N ILE A 43 4.53 9.97 -4.54
CA ILE A 43 3.61 8.94 -5.06
C ILE A 43 4.37 7.88 -5.88
N ALA A 44 5.35 8.29 -6.68
CA ALA A 44 6.16 7.37 -7.48
C ALA A 44 6.96 6.41 -6.61
N GLU A 45 7.52 6.91 -5.50
CA GLU A 45 8.28 6.11 -4.54
C GLU A 45 7.43 5.00 -3.89
N THR A 46 6.17 5.31 -3.56
CA THR A 46 5.22 4.36 -2.98
C THR A 46 4.82 3.23 -3.95
N ARG A 47 5.04 3.40 -5.26
CA ARG A 47 4.69 2.41 -6.29
C ARG A 47 5.77 1.36 -6.53
N ARG A 48 6.89 1.38 -5.80
CA ARG A 48 7.90 0.32 -5.96
C ARG A 48 7.27 -1.04 -5.69
N PRO A 49 7.54 -2.05 -6.54
CA PRO A 49 7.05 -3.39 -6.30
C PRO A 49 7.59 -3.88 -4.95
N ALA A 50 6.69 -4.38 -4.11
CA ALA A 50 7.05 -5.09 -2.89
C ALA A 50 7.79 -6.37 -3.31
N VAL A 51 9.13 -6.26 -3.35
CA VAL A 51 10.05 -7.39 -3.53
C VAL A 51 10.22 -8.15 -2.23
#